data_AF-A0A7G7MNS8-F1
#
_entry.id   AF-A0A7G7MNS8-F1
#
_cell.length_a   1.000
_cell.length_b   1.000
_cell.length_c   1.000
_cell.angle_alpha   90.00
_cell.angle_beta   90.00
_cell.angle_gamma   90.00
#
_symmetry.space_group_name_H-M   'P 1'
#
loop_
_entity.id
_entity.type
_entity.pdbx_description
1 polymer ?
#
loop_
_entity_poly.entity_id
_entity_poly.type
_entity_poly.pdbx_seq_one_letter_code
_entity_poly.pdbx_strand_id
1 'polypeptide(L)'
;MTTVERTEQTSRAGWWTVAAAAAPGLVLAVAGLFHPGALAPSTATQWWTLHVVLLPLFPLLAVALWVLLRGERGVVAWLARIAAYGYAAFYTALDVLAGIGAGYLVEKAQGGSQEANDLRALGNDLGMIGSWSFLVAALLTGLLLVRRDGRAALPGAVILVGGAASFLHGHIYWPSGGLAVLAVGVGCGALAYTARPRRTPR
;
A
#
# COMPACT_ATOMS: atom_id res chain seq x y z
N MET A 1 -38.62 -2.18 15.82
CA MET A 1 -37.20 -2.33 15.43
C MET A 1 -36.46 -2.93 16.61
N THR A 2 -36.17 -4.23 16.55
CA THR A 2 -35.72 -5.01 17.71
C THR A 2 -34.21 -4.87 17.89
N THR A 3 -33.73 -5.05 19.12
CA THR A 3 -32.31 -4.93 19.51
C THR A 3 -31.39 -5.83 18.68
N VAL A 4 -31.93 -6.92 18.12
CA VAL A 4 -31.23 -7.90 17.26
C VAL A 4 -30.89 -7.33 15.87
N GLU A 5 -31.79 -6.56 15.25
CA GLU A 5 -31.52 -5.90 13.95
C GLU A 5 -30.41 -4.84 14.08
N ARG A 6 -30.34 -4.14 15.22
CA ARG A 6 -29.30 -3.14 15.47
C ARG A 6 -27.92 -3.77 15.60
N THR A 7 -27.80 -4.97 16.17
CA THR A 7 -26.52 -5.71 16.29
C THR A 7 -26.02 -6.26 14.95
N GLU A 8 -26.90 -6.76 14.08
CA GLU A 8 -26.50 -7.28 12.75
C GLU A 8 -26.09 -6.17 11.78
N GLN A 9 -26.75 -5.01 11.85
CA GLN A 9 -26.42 -3.88 10.97
C GLN A 9 -25.11 -3.19 11.38
N THR A 10 -24.76 -3.20 12.67
CA THR A 10 -23.44 -2.76 13.17
C THR A 10 -22.32 -3.75 12.86
N SER A 11 -22.60 -5.05 12.71
CA SER A 11 -21.57 -6.06 12.47
C SER A 11 -21.10 -6.09 11.00
N ARG A 12 -22.02 -5.99 10.03
CA ARG A 12 -21.69 -6.01 8.59
C ARG A 12 -20.87 -4.79 8.15
N ALA A 13 -21.17 -3.60 8.66
CA ALA A 13 -20.44 -2.37 8.28
C ALA A 13 -18.96 -2.37 8.75
N GLY A 14 -18.67 -3.05 9.87
CA GLY A 14 -17.30 -3.18 10.38
C GLY A 14 -16.42 -4.06 9.48
N TRP A 15 -16.93 -5.22 9.05
CA TRP A 15 -16.18 -6.17 8.23
C TRP A 15 -15.82 -5.65 6.84
N TRP A 16 -16.69 -4.84 6.22
CA TRP A 16 -16.36 -4.19 4.95
C TRP A 16 -15.21 -3.19 5.08
N THR A 17 -15.11 -2.48 6.21
CA THR A 17 -13.99 -1.56 6.46
C THR A 17 -12.69 -2.33 6.67
N VAL A 18 -12.73 -3.43 7.42
CA VAL A 18 -11.58 -4.33 7.59
C VAL A 18 -11.13 -4.89 6.25
N ALA A 19 -12.06 -5.41 5.44
CA ALA A 19 -11.76 -5.95 4.12
C ALA A 19 -11.18 -4.86 3.20
N ALA A 20 -11.79 -3.68 3.15
CA ALA A 20 -11.30 -2.56 2.32
C ALA A 20 -9.91 -2.06 2.74
N ALA A 21 -9.59 -2.10 4.04
CA ALA A 21 -8.29 -1.70 4.55
C ALA A 21 -7.22 -2.78 4.31
N ALA A 22 -7.56 -4.07 4.45
CA ALA A 22 -6.61 -5.16 4.34
C ALA A 22 -6.35 -5.61 2.89
N ALA A 23 -7.39 -5.68 2.07
CA ALA A 23 -7.35 -6.32 0.76
C ALA A 23 -6.25 -5.79 -0.17
N PRO A 24 -5.98 -4.47 -0.26
CA PRO A 24 -4.91 -3.96 -1.13
C PRO A 24 -3.55 -4.61 -0.87
N GLY A 25 -3.11 -4.68 0.40
CA GLY A 25 -1.83 -5.29 0.76
C GLY A 25 -1.81 -6.81 0.57
N LEU A 26 -2.92 -7.49 0.86
CA LEU A 26 -3.03 -8.94 0.67
C LEU A 26 -3.00 -9.33 -0.82
N VAL A 27 -3.73 -8.60 -1.66
CA VAL A 27 -3.74 -8.83 -3.11
C VAL A 27 -2.37 -8.57 -3.71
N LEU A 28 -1.71 -7.48 -3.30
CA LEU A 28 -0.33 -7.20 -3.71
C LEU A 28 0.62 -8.31 -3.25
N ALA A 29 0.53 -8.79 -2.01
CA ALA A 29 1.36 -9.89 -1.54
C ALA A 29 1.24 -11.15 -2.42
N VAL A 30 0.01 -11.48 -2.85
CA VAL A 30 -0.23 -12.58 -3.80
C VAL A 30 0.36 -12.27 -5.18
N ALA A 31 0.16 -11.07 -5.71
CA ALA A 31 0.74 -10.65 -6.99
C ALA A 31 2.28 -10.72 -6.97
N GLY A 32 2.90 -10.38 -5.84
CA GLY A 32 4.35 -10.42 -5.62
C GLY A 32 4.96 -11.82 -5.77
N LEU A 33 4.17 -12.89 -5.56
CA LEU A 33 4.63 -14.27 -5.80
C LEU A 33 4.96 -14.53 -7.28
N PHE A 34 4.40 -13.72 -8.18
CA PHE A 34 4.60 -13.83 -9.63
C PHE A 34 5.59 -12.79 -10.16
N HIS A 35 6.18 -11.96 -9.31
CA HIS A 35 7.14 -10.94 -9.73
C HIS A 35 8.51 -11.58 -10.05
N PRO A 36 9.07 -11.40 -11.27
CA PRO A 36 10.39 -11.93 -11.57
C PRO A 36 11.47 -11.30 -10.69
N GLY A 37 12.49 -12.07 -10.30
CA GLY A 37 13.58 -11.57 -9.45
C GLY A 37 14.51 -10.57 -10.16
N ALA A 38 14.52 -10.57 -11.50
CA ALA A 38 15.34 -9.69 -12.31
C ALA A 38 14.67 -9.39 -13.65
N LEU A 39 14.92 -8.19 -14.18
CA LEU A 39 14.54 -7.80 -15.52
C LEU A 39 15.62 -8.27 -16.50
N ALA A 40 15.27 -9.24 -17.34
CA ALA A 40 16.13 -9.82 -18.36
C ALA A 40 15.29 -10.12 -19.62
N PRO A 41 15.91 -10.35 -20.80
CA PRO A 41 15.15 -10.67 -22.02
C PRO A 41 14.15 -11.83 -21.85
N SER A 42 14.50 -12.85 -21.06
CA SER A 42 13.64 -14.01 -20.79
C SER A 42 12.48 -13.72 -19.83
N THR A 43 12.54 -12.66 -19.04
CA THR A 43 11.51 -12.29 -18.04
C THR A 43 10.76 -11.01 -18.40
N ALA A 44 11.18 -10.30 -19.45
CA ALA A 44 10.70 -8.97 -19.80
C ALA A 44 9.18 -8.91 -20.01
N THR A 45 8.60 -9.87 -20.74
CA THR A 45 7.15 -9.92 -20.97
C THR A 45 6.38 -10.08 -19.65
N GLN A 46 6.79 -11.01 -18.79
CA GLN A 46 6.16 -11.21 -17.48
C GLN A 46 6.33 -9.96 -16.59
N TRP A 47 7.50 -9.32 -16.65
CA TRP A 47 7.80 -8.13 -15.87
C TRP A 47 6.84 -6.97 -16.19
N TRP A 48 6.76 -6.53 -17.45
CA TRP A 48 5.97 -5.36 -17.79
C TRP A 48 4.46 -5.65 -17.72
N THR A 49 4.02 -6.85 -18.08
CA THR A 49 2.60 -7.23 -17.98
C THR A 49 2.12 -7.27 -16.54
N LEU A 50 2.93 -7.79 -15.62
CA LEU A 50 2.62 -7.73 -14.20
C LEU A 50 2.53 -6.28 -13.72
N HIS A 51 3.43 -5.39 -14.14
CA HIS A 51 3.37 -3.98 -13.74
C HIS A 51 2.15 -3.24 -14.31
N VAL A 52 1.60 -3.63 -15.47
CA VAL A 52 0.29 -3.11 -15.92
C VAL A 52 -0.82 -3.47 -14.93
N VAL A 53 -0.78 -4.69 -14.35
CA VAL A 53 -1.73 -5.11 -13.31
C VAL A 53 -1.45 -4.41 -11.98
N LEU A 54 -0.18 -4.20 -11.62
CA LEU A 54 0.22 -3.54 -10.38
C LEU A 54 -0.07 -2.03 -10.37
N LEU A 55 -0.04 -1.39 -11.54
CA LEU A 55 -0.28 0.05 -11.73
C LEU A 55 -1.57 0.55 -11.03
N PRO A 56 -2.75 -0.09 -11.19
CA PRO A 56 -3.94 0.28 -10.43
C PRO A 56 -3.95 -0.26 -8.99
N LEU A 57 -3.18 -1.30 -8.66
CA LEU A 57 -3.22 -1.97 -7.35
C LEU A 57 -2.37 -1.27 -6.28
N PHE A 58 -1.16 -0.81 -6.62
CA PHE A 58 -0.30 -0.12 -5.65
C PHE A 58 -0.95 1.14 -5.06
N PRO A 59 -1.56 2.04 -5.85
CA PRO A 59 -2.28 3.20 -5.31
C PRO A 59 -3.39 2.84 -4.31
N LEU A 60 -3.94 1.61 -4.34
CA LEU A 60 -4.94 1.18 -3.36
C LEU A 60 -4.37 1.06 -1.95
N LEU A 61 -3.05 0.95 -1.75
CA LEU A 61 -2.46 1.07 -0.42
C LEU A 61 -2.68 2.48 0.17
N ALA A 62 -2.62 3.53 -0.65
CA ALA A 62 -3.00 4.88 -0.21
C ALA A 62 -4.49 4.94 0.17
N VAL A 63 -5.34 4.35 -0.66
CA VAL A 63 -6.79 4.30 -0.44
C VAL A 63 -7.12 3.59 0.87
N ALA A 64 -6.40 2.49 1.21
CA ALA A 64 -6.56 1.82 2.50
C ALA A 64 -6.30 2.77 3.68
N LEU A 65 -5.25 3.60 3.62
CA LEU A 65 -4.99 4.61 4.65
C LEU A 65 -6.09 5.67 4.70
N TRP A 66 -6.63 6.09 3.55
CA TRP A 66 -7.76 7.02 3.50
C TRP A 66 -9.04 6.44 4.11
N VAL A 67 -9.30 5.14 3.91
CA VAL A 67 -10.39 4.41 4.54
C VAL A 67 -10.23 4.42 6.05
N LEU A 68 -9.03 4.10 6.56
CA LEU A 68 -8.72 4.12 7.99
C LEU A 68 -8.87 5.51 8.62
N LEU A 69 -8.51 6.56 7.87
CA LEU A 69 -8.64 7.95 8.29
C LEU A 69 -10.05 8.52 8.06
N ARG A 70 -11.04 7.74 7.60
CA ARG A 70 -12.36 8.27 7.25
C ARG A 70 -13.02 8.97 8.43
N GLY A 71 -13.19 10.29 8.33
CA GLY A 71 -13.79 11.15 9.35
C GLY A 71 -12.85 11.60 10.48
N GLU A 72 -11.56 11.26 10.41
CA GLU A 72 -10.52 11.92 11.19
C GLU A 72 -10.27 13.33 10.63
N ARG A 73 -10.25 14.34 11.51
CA ARG A 73 -10.11 15.77 11.16
C ARG A 73 -8.79 16.34 11.72
N GLY A 74 -8.43 17.54 11.29
CA GLY A 74 -7.25 18.26 11.77
C GLY A 74 -6.00 18.06 10.90
N VAL A 75 -4.95 18.83 11.23
CA VAL A 75 -3.73 18.95 10.42
C VAL A 75 -3.05 17.61 10.21
N VAL A 76 -2.86 16.81 11.27
CA VAL A 76 -2.18 15.51 11.21
C VAL A 76 -2.90 14.55 10.26
N ALA A 77 -4.23 14.53 10.27
CA ALA A 77 -5.02 13.66 9.39
C ALA A 77 -4.90 14.10 7.91
N TRP A 78 -4.77 15.40 7.64
CA TRP A 78 -4.52 15.90 6.30
C TRP A 78 -3.09 15.64 5.82
N LEU A 79 -2.08 15.82 6.69
CA LEU A 79 -0.70 15.46 6.37
C LEU A 79 -0.57 13.97 6.01
N ALA A 80 -1.25 13.09 6.75
CA ALA A 80 -1.29 11.66 6.44
C ALA A 80 -1.91 11.38 5.06
N ARG A 81 -3.01 12.06 4.70
CA ARG A 81 -3.68 11.92 3.40
C ARG A 81 -2.83 12.44 2.25
N ILE A 82 -2.18 13.58 2.43
CA ILE A 82 -1.29 14.19 1.43
C ILE A 82 -0.08 13.28 1.21
N ALA A 83 0.52 12.75 2.27
CA ALA A 83 1.61 11.79 2.17
C ALA A 83 1.16 10.49 1.46
N ALA A 84 -0.04 9.98 1.76
CA ALA A 84 -0.60 8.83 1.05
C ALA A 84 -0.84 9.12 -0.44
N TYR A 85 -1.30 10.33 -0.78
CA TYR A 85 -1.42 10.78 -2.16
C TYR A 85 -0.06 10.88 -2.86
N GLY A 86 0.95 11.41 -2.18
CA GLY A 86 2.34 11.44 -2.68
C GLY A 86 2.84 10.04 -3.02
N TYR A 87 2.61 9.07 -2.13
CA TYR A 87 2.88 7.66 -2.43
C TYR A 87 2.17 7.20 -3.71
N ALA A 88 0.84 7.38 -3.81
CA ALA A 88 0.10 6.95 -4.99
C ALA A 88 0.66 7.58 -6.28
N ALA A 89 0.98 8.87 -6.29
CA ALA A 89 1.51 9.55 -7.46
C ALA A 89 2.92 9.05 -7.85
N PHE A 90 3.86 9.08 -6.92
CA PHE A 90 5.27 8.76 -7.21
C PHE A 90 5.51 7.26 -7.41
N TYR A 91 4.77 6.40 -6.71
CA TYR A 91 4.90 4.96 -6.89
C TYR A 91 4.25 4.47 -8.19
N THR A 92 3.16 5.13 -8.64
CA THR A 92 2.62 4.91 -9.99
C THR A 92 3.66 5.28 -11.05
N ALA A 93 4.42 6.36 -10.85
CA ALA A 93 5.49 6.74 -11.78
C ALA A 93 6.61 5.67 -11.84
N LEU A 94 6.95 5.02 -10.73
CA LEU A 94 7.83 3.84 -10.74
C LEU A 94 7.27 2.75 -11.65
N ASP A 95 6.01 2.35 -11.48
CA ASP A 95 5.42 1.26 -12.27
C ASP A 95 5.39 1.59 -13.76
N VAL A 96 5.11 2.84 -14.13
CA VAL A 96 5.12 3.27 -15.52
C VAL A 96 6.53 3.22 -16.11
N LEU A 97 7.53 3.79 -15.42
CA LEU A 97 8.88 3.95 -15.97
C LEU A 97 9.71 2.67 -15.84
N ALA A 98 9.89 2.17 -14.62
CA ALA A 98 10.74 1.00 -14.32
C ALA A 98 10.04 -0.32 -14.57
N GLY A 99 8.72 -0.38 -14.36
CA GLY A 99 7.91 -1.56 -14.60
C GLY A 99 7.61 -1.76 -16.08
N ILE A 100 6.79 -0.86 -16.62
CA ILE A 100 6.23 -0.99 -17.95
C ILE A 100 7.24 -0.55 -19.02
N GLY A 101 7.75 0.67 -18.94
CA GLY A 101 8.63 1.27 -19.94
C GLY A 101 9.94 0.48 -20.12
N ALA A 102 10.69 0.32 -19.04
CA ALA A 102 11.94 -0.45 -19.08
C ALA A 102 11.71 -1.91 -19.48
N GLY A 103 10.68 -2.56 -18.94
CA GLY A 103 10.36 -3.95 -19.28
C GLY A 103 10.01 -4.14 -20.76
N TYR A 104 9.19 -3.24 -21.33
CA TYR A 104 8.84 -3.26 -22.74
C TYR A 104 10.06 -3.03 -23.65
N LEU A 105 10.95 -2.10 -23.29
CA LEU A 105 12.18 -1.87 -24.05
C LEU A 105 13.10 -3.08 -24.05
N VAL A 106 13.28 -3.75 -22.90
CA VAL A 106 14.09 -4.98 -22.82
C VAL A 106 13.50 -6.10 -23.68
N GLU A 107 12.18 -6.25 -23.71
CA GLU A 107 11.49 -7.21 -24.58
C GLU A 107 11.77 -6.93 -26.07
N LYS A 108 11.75 -5.65 -26.49
CA LYS A 108 11.95 -5.27 -27.89
C LYS A 108 13.41 -5.23 -28.32
N ALA A 109 14.33 -4.91 -27.42
CA ALA A 109 15.75 -4.71 -27.74
C ALA A 109 16.57 -6.01 -27.89
N GLN A 110 15.99 -7.20 -27.65
CA GLN A 110 16.67 -8.51 -27.74
C GLN A 110 18.01 -8.64 -26.96
N GLY A 111 18.28 -7.77 -25.98
CA GLY A 111 19.57 -7.80 -25.25
C GLY A 111 19.77 -6.75 -24.16
N GLY A 112 18.71 -6.03 -23.76
CA GLY A 112 18.81 -4.87 -22.89
C GLY A 112 19.25 -3.60 -23.64
N SER A 113 18.79 -2.45 -23.18
CA SER A 113 19.13 -1.15 -23.78
C SER A 113 19.51 -0.15 -22.70
N GLN A 114 20.39 0.81 -23.01
CA GLN A 114 20.78 1.86 -22.07
C GLN A 114 19.54 2.67 -21.64
N GLU A 115 18.63 2.91 -22.56
CA GLU A 115 17.36 3.61 -22.33
C GLU A 115 16.48 2.87 -21.31
N ALA A 116 16.44 1.54 -21.35
CA ALA A 116 15.72 0.74 -20.34
C ALA A 116 16.36 0.87 -18.95
N ASN A 117 17.69 0.95 -18.87
CA ASN A 117 18.38 1.18 -17.61
C ASN A 117 18.12 2.59 -17.07
N ASP A 118 18.12 3.60 -17.94
CA ASP A 118 17.86 5.00 -17.55
C ASP A 118 16.42 5.18 -17.05
N LEU A 119 15.42 4.60 -17.75
CA LEU A 119 14.04 4.60 -17.28
C LEU A 119 13.87 3.89 -15.95
N ARG A 120 14.56 2.75 -15.76
CA ARG A 120 14.51 2.00 -14.51
C ARG A 120 15.15 2.78 -13.36
N ALA A 121 16.26 3.46 -13.60
CA ALA A 121 16.91 4.30 -12.59
C ALA A 121 15.99 5.45 -12.16
N LEU A 122 15.45 6.21 -13.11
CA LEU A 122 14.51 7.29 -12.83
C LEU A 122 13.25 6.80 -12.11
N GLY A 123 12.67 5.68 -12.56
CA GLY A 123 11.51 5.08 -11.92
C GLY A 123 11.79 4.65 -10.47
N ASN A 124 12.97 4.08 -10.20
CA ASN A 124 13.38 3.73 -8.84
C ASN A 124 13.52 4.96 -7.93
N ASP A 125 14.11 6.05 -8.43
CA ASP A 125 14.27 7.29 -7.67
C ASP A 125 12.91 7.88 -7.27
N LEU A 126 11.97 7.93 -8.23
CA LEU A 126 10.60 8.38 -7.97
C LEU A 126 9.88 7.44 -7.00
N GLY A 127 9.98 6.13 -7.22
CA GLY A 127 9.39 5.15 -6.31
C GLY A 127 9.94 5.26 -4.89
N MET A 128 11.21 5.64 -4.73
CA MET A 128 11.79 5.86 -3.42
C MET A 128 11.13 7.05 -2.70
N ILE A 129 10.88 8.16 -3.40
CA ILE A 129 10.09 9.28 -2.88
C ILE A 129 8.68 8.79 -2.49
N GLY A 130 8.08 7.95 -3.33
CA GLY A 130 6.79 7.31 -3.06
C GLY A 130 6.80 6.50 -1.76
N SER A 131 7.76 5.59 -1.59
CA SER A 131 7.85 4.73 -0.40
C SER A 131 8.10 5.53 0.89
N TRP A 132 8.92 6.59 0.84
CA TRP A 132 9.07 7.51 1.97
C TRP A 132 7.75 8.22 2.30
N SER A 133 7.03 8.68 1.28
CA SER A 133 5.70 9.27 1.46
C SER A 133 4.72 8.28 2.11
N PHE A 134 4.79 7.00 1.72
CA PHE A 134 3.97 5.95 2.33
C PHE A 134 4.32 5.70 3.79
N LEU A 135 5.61 5.63 4.13
CA LEU A 135 6.06 5.48 5.51
C LEU A 135 5.58 6.62 6.40
N VAL A 136 5.69 7.87 5.93
CA VAL A 136 5.16 9.04 6.65
C VAL A 136 3.64 8.92 6.83
N ALA A 137 2.90 8.53 5.78
CA ALA A 137 1.46 8.33 5.87
C ALA A 137 1.09 7.23 6.89
N ALA A 138 1.82 6.12 6.89
CA ALA A 138 1.65 5.00 7.82
C ALA A 138 1.91 5.41 9.27
N LEU A 139 3.00 6.16 9.53
CA LEU A 139 3.35 6.68 10.85
C LEU A 139 2.26 7.60 11.40
N LEU A 140 1.82 8.59 10.60
CA LEU A 140 0.80 9.55 11.03
C LEU A 140 -0.57 8.88 11.23
N THR A 141 -0.92 7.93 10.36
CA THR A 141 -2.15 7.13 10.50
C THR A 141 -2.12 6.29 11.76
N GLY A 142 -1.06 5.50 11.97
CA GLY A 142 -0.89 4.68 13.17
C GLY A 142 -0.94 5.52 14.45
N LEU A 143 -0.24 6.65 14.49
CA LEU A 143 -0.23 7.57 15.62
C LEU A 143 -1.62 8.11 15.95
N LEU A 144 -2.38 8.55 14.93
CA LEU A 144 -3.75 9.05 15.11
C LEU A 144 -4.67 7.96 15.65
N LEU A 145 -4.63 6.77 15.08
CA LEU A 145 -5.52 5.68 15.47
C LEU A 145 -5.17 5.11 16.85
N VAL A 146 -3.89 5.04 17.21
CA VAL A 146 -3.46 4.66 18.57
C VAL A 146 -3.95 5.69 19.60
N ARG A 147 -3.93 6.99 19.27
CA ARG A 147 -4.48 8.03 20.15
C ARG A 147 -6.00 7.93 20.30
N ARG A 148 -6.70 7.56 19.23
CA ARG A 148 -8.17 7.44 19.21
C ARG A 148 -8.66 6.17 19.91
N ASP A 149 -8.08 5.02 19.57
CA ASP A 149 -8.58 3.69 19.94
C ASP A 149 -7.81 3.07 21.12
N GLY A 150 -6.70 3.69 21.53
CA GLY A 150 -5.87 3.30 22.66
C GLY A 150 -4.92 2.14 22.34
N ARG A 151 -4.46 1.45 23.39
CA ARG A 151 -3.42 0.40 23.31
C ARG A 151 -3.81 -0.79 22.42
N ALA A 152 -5.10 -1.02 22.17
CA ALA A 152 -5.58 -2.08 21.30
C ALA A 152 -5.13 -1.89 19.83
N ALA A 153 -4.94 -0.65 19.38
CA ALA A 153 -4.48 -0.33 18.02
C ALA A 153 -2.96 -0.43 17.84
N LEU A 154 -2.18 -0.55 18.93
CA LEU A 154 -0.71 -0.57 18.87
C LEU A 154 -0.16 -1.71 17.99
N PRO A 155 -0.62 -2.98 18.12
CA PRO A 155 -0.09 -4.05 17.29
C PRO A 155 -0.28 -3.78 15.79
N GLY A 156 -1.47 -3.34 15.38
CA GLY A 156 -1.75 -2.99 13.99
C GLY A 156 -0.90 -1.83 13.48
N ALA A 157 -0.70 -0.79 14.31
CA ALA A 157 0.17 0.33 13.96
C ALA A 157 1.63 -0.09 13.80
N VAL A 158 2.16 -0.91 14.71
CA VAL A 158 3.54 -1.42 14.64
C VAL A 158 3.73 -2.28 13.39
N ILE A 159 2.79 -3.17 13.09
CA ILE A 159 2.85 -4.03 11.90
C ILE A 159 2.80 -3.17 10.62
N LEU A 160 1.89 -2.19 10.55
CA LEU A 160 1.77 -1.29 9.40
C LEU A 160 3.05 -0.49 9.17
N VAL A 161 3.59 0.13 10.22
CA VAL A 161 4.82 0.94 10.12
C VAL A 161 6.03 0.08 9.81
N GLY A 162 6.15 -1.10 10.43
CA GLY A 162 7.21 -2.06 10.14
C GLY A 162 7.17 -2.55 8.69
N GLY A 163 5.98 -2.87 8.18
CA GLY A 163 5.77 -3.21 6.77
C GLY A 163 6.17 -2.05 5.84
N ALA A 164 5.73 -0.83 6.13
CA ALA A 164 6.07 0.36 5.35
C ALA A 164 7.57 0.68 5.38
N ALA A 165 8.25 0.47 6.51
CA ALA A 165 9.70 0.64 6.62
C ALA A 165 10.46 -0.43 5.84
N SER A 166 10.03 -1.70 5.93
CA SER A 166 10.60 -2.80 5.14
C SER A 166 10.46 -2.54 3.63
N PHE A 167 9.33 -1.95 3.22
CA PHE A 167 9.03 -1.57 1.83
C PHE A 167 9.95 -0.47 1.26
N LEU A 168 10.75 0.21 2.08
CA LEU A 168 11.80 1.12 1.58
C LEU A 168 12.95 0.36 0.90
N HIS A 169 13.22 -0.87 1.31
CA HIS A 169 14.42 -1.62 0.91
C HIS A 169 14.17 -2.60 -0.23
N GLY A 170 12.92 -2.74 -0.66
CA GLY A 170 12.56 -3.60 -1.77
C GLY A 170 11.20 -3.21 -2.33
N HIS A 171 11.14 -3.13 -3.66
CA HIS A 171 9.89 -3.29 -4.40
C HIS A 171 9.28 -4.68 -4.07
N ILE A 172 8.17 -5.07 -4.68
CA ILE A 172 7.41 -6.30 -4.36
C ILE A 172 8.16 -7.64 -4.59
N TYR A 173 9.48 -7.61 -4.82
CA TYR A 173 10.34 -8.78 -4.92
C TYR A 173 10.17 -9.71 -3.72
N TRP A 174 10.06 -11.00 -4.03
CA TRP A 174 10.06 -12.03 -3.02
C TRP A 174 11.48 -12.30 -2.48
N PRO A 175 11.66 -12.53 -1.16
CA PRO A 175 10.64 -12.53 -0.12
C PRO A 175 10.38 -11.18 0.55
N SER A 176 11.35 -10.28 0.59
CA SER A 176 11.32 -9.08 1.45
C SER A 176 10.15 -8.14 1.14
N GLY A 177 9.96 -7.79 -0.13
CA GLY A 177 8.91 -6.89 -0.59
C GLY A 177 7.51 -7.49 -0.45
N GLY A 178 7.34 -8.75 -0.85
CA GLY A 178 6.09 -9.50 -0.68
C GLY A 178 5.64 -9.56 0.78
N LEU A 179 6.57 -9.87 1.70
CA LEU A 179 6.29 -9.87 3.14
C LEU A 179 6.01 -8.46 3.68
N ALA A 180 6.67 -7.43 3.14
CA ALA A 180 6.42 -6.04 3.52
C ALA A 180 4.98 -5.61 3.18
N VAL A 181 4.50 -5.84 1.96
CA VAL A 181 3.13 -5.50 1.55
C VAL A 181 2.07 -6.37 2.24
N LEU A 182 2.40 -7.63 2.55
CA LEU A 182 1.57 -8.48 3.41
C LEU A 182 1.41 -7.86 4.80
N ALA A 183 2.52 -7.45 5.43
CA ALA A 183 2.49 -6.78 6.72
C ALA A 183 1.66 -5.49 6.67
N VAL A 184 1.78 -4.68 5.61
CA VAL A 184 0.93 -3.50 5.41
C VAL A 184 -0.55 -3.88 5.40
N GLY A 185 -0.96 -4.89 4.63
CA GLY A 185 -2.35 -5.35 4.58
C GLY A 185 -2.86 -5.84 5.94
N VAL A 186 -2.08 -6.65 6.64
CA VAL A 186 -2.40 -7.16 7.99
C VAL A 186 -2.51 -6.02 9.00
N GLY A 187 -1.57 -5.08 8.98
CA GLY A 187 -1.55 -3.91 9.87
C GLY A 187 -2.77 -3.02 9.66
N CYS A 188 -3.12 -2.74 8.41
CA CYS A 188 -4.33 -1.99 8.07
C CYS A 188 -5.61 -2.71 8.53
N GLY A 189 -5.72 -4.02 8.29
CA GLY A 189 -6.85 -4.82 8.76
C GLY A 189 -6.99 -4.83 10.28
N ALA A 190 -5.88 -4.98 11.01
CA ALA A 190 -5.85 -4.95 12.47
C ALA A 190 -6.25 -3.59 13.05
N LEU A 191 -5.81 -2.50 12.43
CA LEU A 191 -6.23 -1.14 12.80
C LEU A 191 -7.72 -0.91 12.55
N ALA A 192 -8.25 -1.39 11.42
CA ALA A 192 -9.68 -1.32 11.14
C ALA A 192 -10.52 -2.15 12.13
N TYR A 193 -10.03 -3.34 12.50
CA TYR A 193 -10.73 -4.25 13.42
C TYR A 193 -10.83 -3.71 14.85
N THR A 194 -9.82 -2.95 15.28
CA THR A 194 -9.75 -2.38 16.64
C THR A 194 -10.40 -1.00 16.77
N ALA A 195 -10.96 -0.47 15.68
CA ALA A 195 -11.60 0.84 15.65
C ALA A 195 -12.81 0.91 16.61
N ARG A 196 -12.82 1.91 17.48
CA ARG A 196 -13.94 2.13 18.42
C ARG A 196 -15.06 2.94 17.76
N PRO A 197 -16.34 2.69 18.08
CA PRO A 197 -17.45 3.54 17.64
C PRO A 197 -17.24 4.98 18.09
N ARG A 198 -17.44 5.94 17.19
CA ARG A 198 -17.35 7.37 17.52
C ARG A 198 -18.43 7.72 18.55
N ARG A 199 -18.03 8.34 19.66
CA ARG A 199 -18.96 9.06 20.54
C ARG A 199 -19.38 10.33 19.80
N THR A 200 -20.66 10.45 19.46
CA THR A 200 -21.21 11.73 19.00
C THR A 200 -21.05 12.76 20.12
N PRO A 201 -20.58 13.98 19.82
CA PRO A 201 -20.68 15.08 20.77
C PRO A 201 -22.17 15.31 21.07
N ARG A 202 -22.52 15.45 22.35
CA ARG A 202 -23.84 15.95 22.76
C ARG A 202 -23.93 17.43 22.47
#